data_AF-A0A3N0ZII6-F1
#
_entry.id   AF-A0A3N0ZII6-F1
#
_cell.length_a   1.000
_cell.length_b   1.000
_cell.length_c   1.000
_cell.angle_alpha   90.00
_cell.angle_beta   90.00
_cell.angle_gamma   90.00
#
_symmetry.space_group_name_H-M   'P 1'
#
loop_
_entity.id
_entity.type
_entity.pdbx_description
1 polymer ?
#
loop_
_entity_poly.entity_id
_entity_poly.type
_entity_poly.pdbx_seq_one_letter_code
_entity_poly.pdbx_strand_id
1 'polypeptide(L)'
;MDKKTKSKILSISLISLLSLLILVFIISMIFKFVSANKSEKMPDNQIGKLNNNEMIQISVLNGCGVKGLASKVRDYLRDKGFDVVDVGNYNQQTKFSFVIDWIGDTLSAKKLANAIGVPESKIIHDIDSSLYLRGSIVIGSDFKNLKAFK
;
A
#
# COMPACT_ATOMS: atom_id res chain seq x y z
N MET A 1 52.58 -0.28 30.34
CA MET A 1 51.12 -0.06 30.43
C MET A 1 50.50 -1.21 31.23
N ASP A 2 49.85 -0.92 32.35
CA ASP A 2 49.37 -1.96 33.27
C ASP A 2 48.17 -2.76 32.69
N LYS A 3 47.89 -3.94 33.24
CA LYS A 3 46.81 -4.84 32.79
C LYS A 3 45.40 -4.22 32.95
N LYS A 4 45.21 -3.38 33.96
CA LYS A 4 43.98 -2.63 34.29
C LYS A 4 43.75 -1.45 33.35
N THR A 5 44.80 -0.78 32.87
CA THR A 5 44.73 0.27 31.84
C THR A 5 44.36 -0.32 30.48
N LYS A 6 44.96 -1.47 30.11
CA LYS A 6 44.64 -2.18 28.86
C LYS A 6 43.18 -2.65 28.82
N SER A 7 42.65 -3.22 29.90
CA SER A 7 41.25 -3.68 29.94
C SER A 7 40.26 -2.52 29.82
N LYS A 8 40.53 -1.38 30.47
CA LYS A 8 39.68 -0.18 30.35
C LYS A 8 39.62 0.37 28.93
N ILE A 9 40.76 0.43 28.23
CA ILE A 9 40.83 0.90 26.84
C ILE A 9 40.04 -0.04 25.92
N LEU A 10 40.16 -1.36 26.11
CA LEU A 10 39.39 -2.36 25.37
C LEU A 10 37.88 -2.21 25.59
N SER A 11 37.43 -1.99 26.83
CA SER A 11 36.01 -1.78 27.14
C SER A 11 35.47 -0.50 26.49
N ILE A 12 36.20 0.61 26.57
CA ILE A 12 35.78 1.90 25.98
C ILE A 12 35.71 1.79 24.45
N SER A 13 36.67 1.12 23.82
CA SER A 13 36.66 0.87 22.37
C SER A 13 35.45 0.03 21.96
N LEU A 14 35.10 -1.00 22.72
CA LEU A 14 33.95 -1.86 22.45
C LEU A 14 32.62 -1.09 22.59
N ILE A 15 32.48 -0.27 23.62
CA ILE A 15 31.29 0.58 23.85
C ILE A 15 31.15 1.62 22.73
N SER A 16 32.27 2.23 22.30
CA SER A 16 32.27 3.19 21.19
C SER A 16 31.85 2.54 19.87
N LEU A 17 32.34 1.34 19.58
CA LEU A 17 31.95 0.58 18.38
C LEU A 17 30.45 0.22 18.40
N LEU A 18 29.95 -0.23 19.55
CA LEU A 18 28.55 -0.60 19.71
C LEU A 18 27.63 0.64 19.59
N SER A 19 28.04 1.76 20.16
CA SER A 19 27.33 3.04 20.06
C SER A 19 27.24 3.53 18.60
N LEU A 20 28.31 3.38 17.82
CA LEU A 20 28.33 3.73 16.40
C LEU A 20 27.36 2.85 15.59
N LEU A 21 27.32 1.54 15.86
CA LEU A 21 26.39 0.61 15.23
C LEU A 21 24.92 0.97 15.49
N ILE A 22 24.60 1.31 16.74
CA ILE A 22 23.26 1.74 17.14
C ILE A 22 22.89 3.04 16.43
N LEU A 23 23.81 4.00 16.32
CA LEU A 23 23.57 5.26 15.64
C LEU A 23 23.24 5.06 14.15
N VAL A 24 23.99 4.19 13.45
CA VAL A 24 23.70 3.83 12.05
C VAL A 24 22.32 3.20 11.90
N PHE A 25 21.95 2.32 12.83
CA PHE A 25 20.63 1.68 12.82
C PHE A 25 19.50 2.70 13.02
N ILE A 26 19.64 3.62 13.98
CA ILE A 26 18.66 4.69 14.23
C ILE A 26 18.52 5.59 13.00
N ILE A 27 19.65 6.00 12.40
CA ILE A 27 19.65 6.82 11.18
C ILE A 27 18.91 6.10 10.05
N SER A 28 19.21 4.81 9.82
CA SER A 28 18.51 3.99 8.82
C SER A 28 17.01 3.89 9.11
N MET A 29 16.62 3.74 10.37
CA MET A 29 15.21 3.65 10.77
C MET A 29 14.47 4.97 10.53
N ILE A 30 15.09 6.11 10.86
CA ILE A 30 14.53 7.44 10.59
C ILE A 30 14.43 7.68 9.08
N PHE A 31 15.45 7.32 8.29
CA PHE A 31 15.39 7.41 6.83
C PHE A 31 14.23 6.60 6.26
N LYS A 32 14.05 5.35 6.69
CA LYS A 32 12.89 4.53 6.26
C LYS A 32 11.56 5.14 6.67
N PHE A 33 11.45 5.67 7.89
CA PHE A 33 10.22 6.30 8.38
C PHE A 33 9.88 7.59 7.62
N VAL A 34 10.88 8.42 7.31
CA VAL A 34 10.69 9.65 6.53
C VAL A 34 10.38 9.31 5.07
N SER A 35 11.04 8.33 4.47
CA SER A 35 10.76 7.86 3.10
C SER A 35 9.38 7.20 2.98
N ALA A 36 8.91 6.48 4.01
CA ALA A 36 7.56 5.91 4.03
C ALA A 36 6.46 6.99 4.04
N ASN A 37 6.74 8.16 4.61
CA ASN A 37 5.79 9.28 4.72
C ASN A 37 5.92 10.30 3.59
N LYS A 38 6.96 10.20 2.76
CA LYS A 38 7.11 11.03 1.58
C LYS A 38 6.18 10.45 0.50
N SER A 39 5.03 11.08 0.31
CA SER A 39 4.25 10.93 -0.93
C SER A 39 5.13 11.44 -2.07
N GLU A 40 5.98 10.56 -2.60
CA GLU A 40 6.68 10.82 -3.85
C GLU A 40 5.60 10.96 -4.93
N LYS A 41 5.38 12.20 -5.37
CA LYS A 41 4.94 12.42 -6.75
C LYS A 41 6.02 11.77 -7.62
N MET A 42 5.74 10.57 -8.10
CA MET A 42 6.64 9.85 -8.99
C MET A 42 6.97 10.75 -10.19
N PRO A 43 8.24 10.88 -10.58
CA PRO A 43 8.58 11.42 -11.88
C PRO A 43 7.99 10.48 -12.94
N ASP A 44 7.30 11.07 -13.91
CA ASP A 44 6.53 10.46 -15.01
C ASP A 44 7.38 9.62 -16.00
N ASN A 45 8.56 9.17 -15.60
CA ASN A 45 9.54 8.57 -16.51
C ASN A 45 10.27 7.32 -15.95
N GLN A 46 9.66 6.62 -14.99
CA GLN A 46 10.12 5.28 -14.56
C GLN A 46 9.10 4.17 -14.82
N ILE A 47 8.04 4.45 -15.59
CA ILE A 47 7.06 3.42 -16.02
C ILE A 47 7.67 2.45 -17.07
N GLY A 48 8.86 2.75 -17.61
CA GLY A 48 9.47 1.97 -18.70
C GLY A 48 10.31 0.75 -18.32
N LYS A 49 10.42 0.34 -17.04
CA LYS A 49 11.31 -0.78 -16.66
C LYS A 49 10.88 -1.62 -15.44
N LEU A 50 9.57 -1.68 -15.19
CA LEU A 50 8.98 -2.80 -14.44
C LEU A 50 8.26 -3.66 -15.47
N ASN A 51 8.91 -4.74 -15.87
CA ASN A 51 8.36 -5.93 -16.53
C ASN A 51 6.99 -5.74 -17.17
N ASN A 52 6.98 -5.50 -18.48
CA ASN A 52 5.80 -5.58 -19.33
C ASN A 52 4.95 -6.81 -18.92
N ASN A 53 3.69 -6.56 -18.55
CA ASN A 53 2.57 -7.51 -18.51
C ASN A 53 2.01 -8.00 -17.16
N GLU A 54 2.46 -7.53 -15.99
CA GLU A 54 1.73 -7.82 -14.74
C GLU A 54 0.65 -6.76 -14.48
N MET A 55 -0.55 -6.97 -15.04
CA MET A 55 -1.71 -6.16 -14.68
C MET A 55 -1.99 -6.27 -13.17
N ILE A 56 -2.45 -5.19 -12.55
CA ILE A 56 -2.80 -5.20 -11.13
C ILE A 56 -4.13 -5.95 -11.00
N GLN A 57 -4.08 -7.16 -10.45
CA GLN A 57 -5.25 -8.01 -10.23
C GLN A 57 -6.02 -7.57 -9.00
N ILE A 58 -7.29 -7.21 -9.20
CA ILE A 58 -8.16 -6.68 -8.15
C ILE A 58 -9.56 -7.29 -8.21
N SER A 59 -10.28 -7.21 -7.10
CA SER A 59 -11.73 -7.50 -7.06
C SER A 59 -12.56 -6.26 -6.74
N VAL A 60 -13.82 -6.28 -7.18
CA VAL A 60 -14.78 -5.19 -6.95
C VAL A 60 -15.97 -5.71 -6.14
N LEU A 61 -16.18 -5.13 -4.97
CA LEU A 61 -17.18 -5.58 -4.00
C LEU A 61 -18.25 -4.52 -3.77
N ASN A 62 -19.52 -4.88 -3.93
CA ASN A 62 -20.64 -3.99 -3.65
C ASN A 62 -21.01 -3.99 -2.17
N GLY A 63 -20.80 -2.87 -1.49
CA GLY A 63 -21.14 -2.67 -0.08
C GLY A 63 -22.38 -1.80 0.16
N CYS A 64 -23.15 -1.40 -0.85
CA CYS A 64 -24.32 -0.52 -0.62
C CYS A 64 -25.66 -1.08 -1.11
N GLY A 65 -25.67 -2.31 -1.63
CA GLY A 65 -26.90 -3.02 -2.01
C GLY A 65 -27.53 -2.54 -3.32
N VAL A 66 -26.92 -1.59 -4.02
CA VAL A 66 -27.39 -1.11 -5.33
C VAL A 66 -26.98 -2.11 -6.42
N LYS A 67 -27.96 -2.71 -7.11
CA LYS A 67 -27.70 -3.72 -8.15
C LYS A 67 -26.89 -3.13 -9.32
N GLY A 68 -25.91 -3.89 -9.81
CA GLY A 68 -25.12 -3.55 -10.99
C GLY A 68 -23.97 -2.55 -10.75
N LEU A 69 -23.82 -2.05 -9.53
CA LEU A 69 -22.83 -1.03 -9.21
C LEU A 69 -21.39 -1.53 -9.38
N ALA A 70 -21.10 -2.72 -8.85
CA ALA A 70 -19.78 -3.33 -8.95
C ALA A 70 -19.40 -3.67 -10.40
N SER A 71 -20.37 -4.08 -11.24
CA SER A 71 -20.12 -4.31 -12.67
C SER A 71 -19.73 -3.02 -13.40
N LYS A 72 -20.39 -1.90 -13.10
CA LYS A 72 -20.04 -0.61 -13.69
C LYS A 72 -18.64 -0.13 -13.27
N VAL A 73 -18.28 -0.34 -12.00
CA VAL A 73 -16.92 -0.03 -11.50
C VAL A 73 -15.87 -0.95 -12.12
N ARG A 74 -16.17 -2.23 -12.30
CA ARG A 74 -15.30 -3.18 -13.03
C ARG A 74 -14.96 -2.65 -14.42
N ASP A 75 -15.98 -2.28 -15.20
CA ASP A 75 -15.79 -1.81 -16.57
C ASP A 75 -14.90 -0.55 -16.59
N TYR A 76 -15.21 0.41 -15.72
CA TYR A 76 -14.39 1.61 -15.53
C TYR A 76 -12.92 1.30 -15.19
N LEU A 77 -12.65 0.35 -14.28
CA LEU A 77 -11.29 0.02 -13.86
C LEU A 77 -10.53 -0.76 -14.93
N ARG A 78 -11.21 -1.61 -15.71
CA ARG A 78 -10.60 -2.28 -16.87
C ARG A 78 -10.12 -1.28 -17.91
N ASP A 79 -10.91 -0.24 -18.19
CA ASP A 79 -10.50 0.87 -19.08
C ASP A 79 -9.29 1.65 -18.55
N LYS A 80 -8.97 1.53 -17.25
CA LYS A 80 -7.80 2.12 -16.59
C LYS A 80 -6.61 1.17 -16.49
N GLY A 81 -6.68 -0.03 -17.09
CA GLY A 81 -5.58 -1.00 -17.13
C GLY A 81 -5.47 -1.90 -15.89
N PHE A 82 -6.54 -1.98 -15.07
CA PHE A 82 -6.62 -2.97 -13.99
C PHE A 82 -7.18 -4.29 -14.51
N ASP A 83 -6.63 -5.40 -14.03
CA ASP A 83 -7.19 -6.73 -14.27
C ASP A 83 -8.21 -7.03 -13.17
N VAL A 84 -9.49 -6.84 -13.48
CA VAL A 84 -10.57 -7.14 -12.54
C VAL A 84 -10.95 -8.60 -12.68
N VAL A 85 -10.49 -9.42 -11.74
CA VAL A 85 -10.65 -10.88 -11.77
C VAL A 85 -11.93 -11.35 -11.09
N ASP A 86 -12.50 -10.57 -10.17
CA ASP A 86 -13.73 -10.91 -9.47
C ASP A 86 -14.64 -9.70 -9.19
N VAL A 87 -15.96 -9.95 -9.20
CA VAL A 87 -17.00 -8.98 -8.90
C VAL A 87 -18.04 -9.64 -8.00
N GLY A 88 -18.23 -9.07 -6.81
CA GLY A 88 -19.09 -9.65 -5.79
C GLY A 88 -19.82 -8.63 -4.94
N ASN A 89 -20.43 -9.13 -3.86
CA ASN A 89 -21.00 -8.30 -2.80
C ASN A 89 -20.06 -8.33 -1.59
N TYR A 90 -19.97 -7.22 -0.89
CA TYR A 90 -19.32 -7.17 0.41
C TYR A 90 -20.28 -7.72 1.48
N ASN A 91 -19.75 -8.40 2.48
CA ASN A 91 -20.55 -9.11 3.49
C ASN A 91 -21.47 -8.20 4.31
N GLN A 92 -21.16 -6.90 4.38
CA GLN A 92 -21.88 -5.92 5.17
C GLN A 92 -22.16 -4.66 4.34
N GLN A 93 -23.19 -3.90 4.73
CA GLN A 93 -23.42 -2.61 4.12
C GLN A 93 -22.47 -1.55 4.69
N THR A 94 -21.90 -0.71 3.83
CA THR A 94 -20.91 0.29 4.20
C THR A 94 -21.30 1.66 3.64
N LYS A 95 -21.12 2.70 4.48
CA LYS A 95 -21.45 4.07 4.08
C LYS A 95 -20.40 4.66 3.13
N PHE A 96 -19.14 4.30 3.31
CA PHE A 96 -18.00 4.87 2.59
C PHE A 96 -17.30 3.80 1.78
N SER A 97 -16.82 4.20 0.59
CA SER A 97 -15.99 3.37 -0.26
C SER A 97 -14.55 3.34 0.24
N PHE A 98 -13.89 2.19 0.16
CA PHE A 98 -12.52 2.00 0.64
C PHE A 98 -11.80 0.92 -0.17
N VAL A 99 -10.47 0.95 -0.14
CA VAL A 99 -9.61 -0.04 -0.79
C VAL A 99 -9.02 -0.96 0.28
N ILE A 100 -8.93 -2.25 -0.02
CA ILE A 100 -8.24 -3.25 0.80
C ILE A 100 -6.95 -3.65 0.06
N ASP A 101 -5.83 -3.64 0.78
CA ASP A 101 -4.53 -4.15 0.37
C ASP A 101 -4.30 -5.52 1.02
N TRP A 102 -4.33 -6.58 0.22
CA TRP A 102 -4.25 -7.97 0.68
C TRP A 102 -2.82 -8.50 0.85
N ILE A 103 -1.84 -7.87 0.21
CA ILE A 103 -0.45 -8.39 0.16
C ILE A 103 0.59 -7.38 0.64
N GLY A 104 0.15 -6.22 1.12
CA GLY A 104 1.05 -5.12 1.50
C GLY A 104 1.59 -4.34 0.30
N ASP A 105 1.02 -4.51 -0.89
CA ASP A 105 1.41 -3.73 -2.08
C ASP A 105 0.72 -2.36 -2.06
N THR A 106 1.29 -1.50 -1.23
CA THR A 106 0.78 -0.15 -0.99
C THR A 106 0.78 0.69 -2.28
N LEU A 107 1.71 0.43 -3.21
CA LEU A 107 1.77 1.15 -4.48
C LEU A 107 0.57 0.81 -5.37
N SER A 108 0.24 -0.47 -5.50
CA SER A 108 -0.94 -0.93 -6.24
C SER A 108 -2.24 -0.46 -5.59
N ALA A 109 -2.35 -0.52 -4.26
CA ALA A 109 -3.51 -0.03 -3.52
C ALA A 109 -3.72 1.48 -3.73
N LYS A 110 -2.65 2.28 -3.69
CA LYS A 110 -2.70 3.73 -3.99
C LYS A 110 -3.08 4.01 -5.44
N LYS A 111 -2.55 3.25 -6.40
CA LYS A 111 -2.96 3.35 -7.81
C LYS A 111 -4.46 3.10 -7.97
N LEU A 112 -4.98 2.05 -7.34
CA LEU A 112 -6.42 1.72 -7.35
C LEU A 112 -7.26 2.84 -6.72
N ALA A 113 -6.89 3.30 -5.53
CA ALA A 113 -7.58 4.37 -4.82
C ALA A 113 -7.63 5.66 -5.66
N ASN A 114 -6.50 6.06 -6.25
CA ASN A 114 -6.40 7.22 -7.13
C ASN A 114 -7.22 7.06 -8.42
N ALA A 115 -7.24 5.86 -9.02
CA ALA A 115 -8.02 5.57 -10.22
C ALA A 115 -9.52 5.72 -9.97
N ILE A 116 -10.03 5.21 -8.85
CA ILE A 116 -11.46 5.25 -8.52
C ILE A 116 -11.91 6.53 -7.81
N GLY A 117 -10.97 7.29 -7.24
CA GLY A 117 -11.25 8.53 -6.50
C GLY A 117 -11.53 8.32 -5.01
N VAL A 118 -11.02 7.24 -4.42
CA VAL A 118 -11.02 7.01 -2.97
C VAL A 118 -9.77 7.67 -2.37
N PRO A 119 -9.87 8.42 -1.26
CA PRO A 119 -8.71 9.03 -0.63
C PRO A 119 -7.78 7.97 -0.03
N GLU A 120 -6.46 8.21 -0.03
CA GLU A 120 -5.48 7.25 0.52
C GLU A 120 -5.73 6.91 2.00
N SER A 121 -6.36 7.81 2.77
CA SER A 121 -6.76 7.57 4.16
C SER A 121 -7.86 6.51 4.33
N LYS A 122 -8.44 6.04 3.23
CA LYS A 122 -9.44 4.96 3.15
C LYS A 122 -8.84 3.71 2.49
N ILE A 123 -7.53 3.55 2.54
CA ILE A 123 -6.85 2.29 2.24
C ILE A 123 -6.71 1.53 3.57
N ILE A 124 -7.15 0.29 3.59
CA ILE A 124 -7.05 -0.63 4.73
C ILE A 124 -6.07 -1.73 4.34
N HIS A 125 -5.16 -2.07 5.25
CA HIS A 125 -4.27 -3.22 5.08
C HIS A 125 -4.86 -4.39 5.84
N ASP A 126 -5.24 -5.43 5.12
CA ASP A 126 -5.78 -6.67 5.69
C ASP A 126 -5.06 -7.81 4.98
N ILE A 127 -3.92 -8.22 5.53
CA ILE A 127 -2.98 -9.06 4.78
C ILE A 127 -3.47 -10.51 4.80
N ASP A 128 -3.90 -10.98 3.63
CA ASP A 128 -4.27 -12.36 3.37
C ASP A 128 -3.63 -12.83 2.05
N SER A 129 -2.41 -13.35 2.17
CA SER A 129 -1.65 -13.87 1.02
C SER A 129 -2.23 -15.15 0.41
N SER A 130 -3.25 -15.75 1.02
CA SER A 130 -3.96 -16.89 0.41
C SER A 130 -4.87 -16.44 -0.74
N LEU A 131 -5.26 -15.16 -0.73
CA LEU A 131 -5.97 -14.53 -1.82
C LEU A 131 -4.96 -14.21 -2.93
N TYR A 132 -5.15 -14.76 -4.13
CA TYR A 132 -4.39 -14.42 -5.33
C TYR A 132 -4.76 -13.03 -5.88
N LEU A 133 -5.02 -12.07 -4.99
CA LEU A 133 -5.47 -10.71 -5.28
C LEU A 133 -4.48 -9.71 -4.70
N ARG A 134 -4.14 -8.66 -5.46
CA ARG A 134 -3.33 -7.55 -4.92
C ARG A 134 -4.16 -6.62 -4.03
N GLY A 135 -5.44 -6.44 -4.36
CA GLY A 135 -6.35 -5.61 -3.59
C GLY A 135 -7.81 -5.72 -4.00
N SER A 136 -8.68 -5.09 -3.22
CA SER A 136 -10.11 -4.99 -3.50
C SER A 136 -10.61 -3.57 -3.35
N ILE A 137 -11.61 -3.19 -4.14
CA ILE A 137 -12.39 -1.96 -3.93
C ILE A 137 -13.76 -2.34 -3.37
N VAL A 138 -14.08 -1.85 -2.18
CA VAL A 138 -15.43 -1.94 -1.59
C VAL A 138 -16.18 -0.64 -1.89
N ILE A 139 -17.33 -0.75 -2.55
CA ILE A 139 -18.13 0.39 -2.96
C ILE A 139 -19.22 0.65 -1.92
N GLY A 140 -19.12 1.77 -1.22
CA GLY A 140 -20.11 2.21 -0.23
C GLY A 140 -21.23 3.05 -0.81
N SER A 141 -22.13 3.51 0.05
CA SER A 141 -23.27 4.37 -0.32
C SER A 141 -22.85 5.73 -0.89
N ASP A 142 -21.60 6.13 -0.71
CA ASP A 142 -20.98 7.33 -1.29
C ASP A 142 -20.52 7.16 -2.75
N PHE A 143 -20.88 6.05 -3.42
CA PHE A 143 -20.44 5.71 -4.78
C PHE A 143 -20.58 6.83 -5.81
N LYS A 144 -21.57 7.72 -5.66
CA LYS A 144 -21.77 8.89 -6.54
C LYS A 144 -20.58 9.86 -6.54
N ASN A 145 -19.74 9.81 -5.51
CA ASN A 145 -18.53 10.62 -5.41
C ASN A 145 -17.34 10.02 -6.17
N LEU A 146 -17.41 8.73 -6.51
CA LEU A 146 -16.36 8.01 -7.24
C LEU A 146 -16.30 8.46 -8.70
N LYS A 147 -15.11 8.38 -9.29
CA LYS A 147 -14.86 8.81 -10.67
C LYS A 147 -15.61 7.98 -11.72
N ALA A 148 -16.02 6.75 -11.39
CA ALA A 148 -16.82 5.90 -12.27
C ALA A 148 -18.28 6.38 -12.46
N PHE A 149 -18.74 7.34 -11.64
CA PHE A 149 -20.12 7.84 -11.63
C PHE A 149 -20.22 9.36 -11.81
N LYS A 150 -19.09 10.01 -12.09
CA LYS A 150 -19.02 11.41 -12.50
C LYS A 150 -18.81 11.46 -14.00
#